data_AF-A0A925REP0-F1
#
_entry.id   AF-A0A925REP0-F1
#
_cell.length_a   1.000
_cell.length_b   1.000
_cell.length_c   1.000
_cell.angle_alpha   90.00
_cell.angle_beta   90.00
_cell.angle_gamma   90.00
#
_symmetry.space_group_name_H-M   'P 1'
#
loop_
_entity.id
_entity.type
_entity.pdbx_description
1 polymer ?
#
loop_
_entity_poly.entity_id
_entity_poly.type
_entity_poly.pdbx_seq_one_letter_code
_entity_poly.pdbx_strand_id
1 'polypeptide(L)' 'MKIPEASELRRDADDLLPEYEFDYLNARPNRFVSKTANSPLTVELEPDVAAVYPDATAVNEALRFLIRIAKDSVAHS' A
#
# COMPACT_ATOMS: atom_id res chain seq x y z
N MET A 1 19.13 -20.14 6.86
CA MET A 1 19.48 -18.72 7.10
C MET A 1 18.92 -18.33 8.45
N LYS A 2 19.73 -17.72 9.32
CA LYS A 2 19.34 -17.32 10.67
C LYS A 2 18.87 -15.87 10.59
N ILE A 3 17.63 -15.62 10.99
CA ILE A 3 17.08 -14.26 11.03
C ILE A 3 17.76 -13.58 12.23
N PRO A 4 18.44 -12.44 12.06
CA PRO A 4 19.13 -11.80 13.18
C PRO A 4 18.10 -11.32 14.19
N GLU A 5 18.38 -11.60 15.46
CA GLU A 5 17.53 -11.22 16.58
C GLU A 5 17.57 -9.69 16.73
N ALA A 6 16.45 -9.06 17.08
CA ALA A 6 16.33 -7.59 17.16
C ALA A 6 17.33 -6.91 18.12
N SER A 7 18.04 -7.70 18.93
CA SER A 7 19.14 -7.27 19.80
C SER A 7 20.43 -6.95 19.03
N GLU A 8 20.70 -7.55 17.87
CA GLU A 8 21.92 -7.31 17.09
C GLU A 8 21.89 -5.97 16.35
N LEU A 9 20.72 -5.52 15.90
CA LEU A 9 20.52 -4.21 15.24
C LEU A 9 20.85 -3.01 16.14
N ARG A 10 20.85 -3.19 17.47
CA ARG A 10 21.14 -2.12 18.42
C ARG A 10 22.63 -1.96 18.72
N ARG A 11 23.47 -2.96 18.41
CA ARG A 11 24.92 -2.89 18.69
C ARG A 11 25.66 -1.94 17.78
N ASP A 12 25.21 -1.76 16.54
CA ASP A 12 25.89 -0.89 15.58
C ASP A 12 25.60 0.61 15.78
N ALA A 13 24.65 0.97 16.66
CA ALA A 13 24.34 2.36 16.96
C ALA A 13 25.38 3.00 17.90
N ASP A 14 25.98 2.22 18.79
CA ASP A 14 27.00 2.69 19.76
C ASP A 14 28.40 2.85 19.13
N ASP A 15 28.64 2.26 17.96
CA ASP A 15 29.90 2.37 17.22
C ASP A 15 29.95 3.60 16.28
N LEU A 16 28.85 4.35 16.18
CA LEU A 16 28.78 5.57 15.38
C LEU A 16 29.39 6.75 16.16
N LEU A 17 30.14 7.61 15.45
CA LEU A 17 30.64 8.84 16.05
C LEU A 17 29.47 9.77 16.39
N PRO A 18 29.55 10.57 17.48
CA PRO A 18 28.47 11.46 17.91
C PRO A 18 27.97 12.44 16.84
N GLU A 19 28.83 12.80 15.87
CA GLU A 19 28.49 13.63 14.72
C GLU A 19 27.49 13.00 13.73
N TYR A 20 27.27 11.69 13.81
CA TYR A 20 26.27 10.96 13.01
C TYR A 20 24.94 10.74 13.76
N GLU A 21 24.76 11.33 14.94
CA GLU A 21 23.46 11.40 15.63
C GLU A 21 22.60 12.51 15.01
N PHE A 22 21.82 12.17 13.99
CA PHE A 22 20.93 13.13 13.34
C PHE A 22 19.57 13.20 14.04
N ASP A 23 19.10 14.41 14.36
CA ASP A 23 17.71 14.64 14.76
C ASP A 23 16.79 14.63 13.53
N TYR A 24 16.15 13.49 13.30
CA TYR A 24 15.21 13.32 12.19
C TYR A 24 13.84 13.96 12.44
N LEU A 25 13.53 14.51 13.62
CA LEU A 25 12.23 15.15 13.90
C LEU A 25 12.00 16.39 13.04
N ASN A 26 13.09 17.06 12.63
CA ASN A 26 13.06 18.24 11.77
C ASN A 26 13.45 17.93 10.31
N ALA A 27 13.58 16.63 9.96
CA ALA A 27 13.98 16.23 8.63
C ALA A 27 12.92 16.63 7.59
N ARG A 28 13.38 17.21 6.47
CA ARG A 28 12.49 17.49 5.34
C ARG A 28 12.16 16.18 4.61
N PRO A 29 10.90 15.97 4.21
CA PRO A 29 10.54 14.82 3.40
C PRO A 29 11.36 14.80 2.10
N ASN A 30 11.79 13.60 1.71
CA ASN A 30 12.64 13.39 0.54
C ASN A 30 12.00 14.00 -0.72
N ARG A 31 12.75 14.75 -1.53
CA ARG A 31 12.25 15.32 -2.80
C ARG A 31 11.77 14.26 -3.82
N PHE A 32 12.22 13.02 -3.68
CA PHE A 32 11.80 11.85 -4.45
C PHE A 32 10.67 11.07 -3.78
N VAL A 33 10.13 11.55 -2.64
CA VAL A 33 8.83 11.12 -2.15
C VAL A 33 7.76 11.76 -3.04
N SER A 34 7.81 11.42 -4.33
CA SER A 34 6.83 11.84 -5.30
C SER A 34 5.49 11.25 -4.89
N LYS A 35 4.71 12.05 -4.15
CA LYS A 35 3.25 12.00 -4.01
C LYS A 35 2.64 10.61 -4.24
N THR A 36 2.99 9.62 -3.43
CA THR A 36 2.14 8.43 -3.22
C THR A 36 0.91 8.79 -2.38
N ALA A 37 0.28 9.93 -2.68
CA ALA A 37 -1.07 10.21 -2.23
C ALA A 37 -2.10 9.36 -3.02
N ASN A 38 -1.68 8.81 -4.16
CA ASN A 38 -2.48 7.92 -5.00
C ASN A 38 -1.71 6.63 -5.26
N SER A 39 -1.25 5.92 -4.22
CA SER A 39 -0.93 4.51 -4.41
C SER A 39 -2.25 3.82 -4.78
N PRO A 40 -2.45 3.38 -6.04
CA PRO A 40 -3.68 2.69 -6.39
C PRO A 40 -3.76 1.41 -5.55
N LEU A 41 -4.93 1.13 -4.98
CA LEU A 41 -5.19 -0.16 -4.35
C LEU A 41 -5.08 -1.24 -5.43
N THR A 42 -4.04 -2.06 -5.38
CA THR A 42 -3.87 -3.22 -6.26
C THR A 42 -4.58 -4.42 -5.66
N VAL A 43 -5.46 -5.05 -6.44
CA VAL A 43 -6.18 -6.26 -6.07
C VAL A 43 -5.84 -7.33 -7.10
N GLU A 44 -5.45 -8.51 -6.61
CA GLU A 44 -5.24 -9.68 -7.45
C GLU A 44 -6.58 -10.36 -7.72
N LEU A 45 -6.83 -10.69 -8.99
CA LEU A 45 -7.99 -11.47 -9.40
C LEU A 45 -7.56 -12.91 -9.65
N GLU A 46 -8.41 -13.85 -9.26
CA GLU A 46 -8.22 -15.26 -9.60
C GLU A 46 -8.22 -15.47 -11.14
N PRO A 47 -7.50 -16.48 -11.67
CA PRO A 47 -7.32 -16.65 -13.11
C PRO A 47 -8.61 -16.83 -13.92
N ASP A 48 -9.60 -17.50 -13.33
CA ASP A 48 -10.92 -17.70 -13.93
C ASP A 48 -11.69 -16.38 -14.06
N VAL A 49 -11.62 -15.52 -13.05
CA VAL A 49 -12.24 -14.19 -13.07
C VAL A 49 -11.49 -13.26 -14.03
N ALA A 50 -10.15 -13.28 -14.00
CA ALA A 50 -9.33 -12.50 -14.92
C ALA A 50 -9.55 -12.89 -16.39
N ALA A 51 -9.90 -14.15 -16.68
CA ALA A 51 -10.23 -14.58 -18.04
C ALA A 51 -11.54 -13.99 -18.57
N VAL A 52 -12.47 -13.60 -17.68
CA VAL A 52 -13.76 -12.98 -18.06
C VAL A 52 -13.62 -11.48 -18.27
N TYR A 53 -12.72 -10.81 -17.54
CA TYR A 53 -12.54 -9.36 -17.59
C TYR A 53 -11.18 -8.98 -18.21
N PRO A 54 -11.15 -8.51 -19.46
CA PRO A 54 -9.90 -8.27 -20.19
C PRO A 54 -9.11 -7.04 -19.68
N ASP A 55 -9.76 -6.10 -18.99
CA ASP A 55 -9.13 -4.88 -18.48
C ASP A 55 -9.78 -4.33 -17.20
N ALA A 56 -9.09 -3.39 -16.56
CA ALA A 56 -9.56 -2.75 -15.33
C ALA A 56 -10.82 -1.89 -15.51
N THR A 57 -11.11 -1.40 -16.71
CA THR A 57 -12.34 -0.64 -17.00
C THR A 57 -13.54 -1.57 -16.90
N ALA A 58 -13.48 -2.75 -17.53
CA ALA A 58 -14.53 -3.76 -17.50
C ALA A 58 -14.84 -4.23 -16.08
N VAL A 59 -13.82 -4.48 -15.26
CA VAL A 59 -13.98 -4.84 -13.83
C VAL A 59 -14.70 -3.71 -13.07
N ASN A 60 -14.24 -2.47 -13.24
CA ASN A 60 -14.79 -1.32 -12.54
C ASN A 60 -16.24 -1.04 -12.91
N GLU A 61 -16.62 -1.22 -14.18
CA GLU A 61 -18.01 -1.07 -14.63
C GLU A 61 -18.91 -2.12 -13.99
N ALA A 62 -18.50 -3.39 -13.98
CA ALA A 62 -19.25 -4.47 -13.34
C ALA A 62 -19.44 -4.21 -11.83
N LEU A 63 -18.38 -3.85 -11.10
CA LEU A 63 -18.45 -3.55 -9.68
C LEU A 63 -19.35 -2.33 -9.39
N ARG A 64 -19.28 -1.28 -10.21
CA ARG A 64 -20.17 -0.11 -10.08
C ARG A 64 -21.63 -0.47 -10.34
N PHE A 65 -21.91 -1.33 -11.31
CA PHE A 65 -23.25 -1.82 -11.59
C PHE A 65 -23.81 -2.60 -10.39
N LEU A 66 -23.02 -3.50 -9.80
CA LEU A 66 -23.40 -4.22 -8.58
C LEU A 66 -23.66 -3.28 -7.41
N ILE A 67 -22.84 -2.24 -7.23
CA ILE A 67 -23.07 -1.21 -6.20
C ILE A 67 -24.41 -0.49 -6.40
N ARG A 68 -24.80 -0.19 -7.65
CA ARG A 68 -26.10 0.46 -7.94
C ARG A 68 -27.26 -0.46 -7.56
N ILE A 69 -27.23 -1.72 -8.01
CA ILE A 69 -28.26 -2.71 -7.67
C ILE A 69 -28.39 -2.85 -6.14
N ALA A 70 -27.26 -2.96 -5.44
CA ALA A 70 -27.26 -3.10 -3.98
C ALA A 70 -27.81 -1.86 -3.26
N LYS A 71 -27.60 -0.66 -3.80
CA LYS A 71 -28.19 0.57 -3.24
C LYS A 71 -29.69 0.65 -3.48
N ASP A 72 -30.13 0.28 -4.67
CA ASP A 72 -31.54 0.33 -5.06
C ASP A 72 -32.38 -0.68 -4.26
N SER A 73 -31.82 -1.85 -3.93
CA SER A 73 -32.50 -2.86 -3.09
C SER A 73 -32.64 -2.43 -1.62
N VAL A 74 -31.63 -1.75 -1.08
CA VAL A 74 -31.65 -1.20 0.29
C VAL A 74 -32.62 -0.03 0.41
N ALA A 75 -32.80 0.77 -0.66
CA ALA A 75 -33.76 1.87 -0.68
C ALA A 75 -35.24 1.43 -0.79
N HIS A 76 -35.49 0.16 -1.15
CA HIS A 76 -36.82 -0.44 -1.23
C HIS A 76 -37.17 -1.33 -0.02
N SER A 77 -36.33 -1.32 1.03
CA SER A 77 -36.60 -1.95 2.33
C SER A 77 -36.96 -0.90 3.37
#